data_AF-A0AAW4K0A7-F1
#
_entry.id   AF-A0AAW4K0A7-F1
#
_cell.length_a   1.000
_cell.length_b   1.000
_cell.length_c   1.000
_cell.angle_alpha   90.00
_cell.angle_beta   90.00
_cell.angle_gamma   90.00
#
_symmetry.space_group_name_H-M   'P 1'
#
loop_
_entity.id
_entity.type
_entity.pdbx_description
1 polymer ?
#
loop_
_entity_poly.entity_id
_entity_poly.type
_entity_poly.pdbx_seq_one_letter_code
_entity_poly.pdbx_strand_id
1 'polypeptide(L)' 'EQNLKLIEEEIKEALKKNKAYAQTIMSMPGIGMITSLAIMSYMGNCKRFSSAKQAAYYVGLVPRVDISGD' A
#
# COMPACT_ATOMS: atom_id res chain seq x y z
N GLU A 1 -1.60 -27.24 -3.53
CA GLU A 1 -0.31 -26.49 -3.53
C GLU A 1 -0.02 -25.74 -4.84
N GLN A 2 -0.25 -26.34 -6.03
CA GLN A 2 0.04 -25.67 -7.32
C GLN A 2 -0.67 -24.31 -7.48
N ASN A 3 -1.94 -24.20 -7.08
CA ASN A 3 -2.69 -22.94 -7.16
C ASN A 3 -2.09 -21.82 -6.28
N LEU A 4 -1.49 -22.16 -5.15
CA LEU A 4 -0.89 -21.17 -4.25
C LEU A 4 0.36 -20.54 -4.89
N LYS A 5 1.21 -21.39 -5.49
CA LYS A 5 2.40 -20.93 -6.23
C LYS A 5 2.04 -20.05 -7.42
N LEU A 6 0.96 -20.38 -8.12
CA LEU A 6 0.49 -19.61 -9.26
C LEU A 6 0.09 -18.18 -8.84
N ILE A 7 -0.68 -18.06 -7.76
CA ILE A 7 -1.08 -16.76 -7.19
C ILE A 7 0.16 -15.96 -6.72
N GLU A 8 1.12 -16.60 -6.07
CA GLU A 8 2.36 -15.92 -5.64
C GLU A 8 3.15 -15.34 -6.83
N GLU A 9 3.24 -16.06 -7.94
CA GLU A 9 3.88 -15.56 -9.15
C GLU A 9 3.10 -14.41 -9.79
N GLU A 10 1.77 -14.47 -9.81
CA GLU A 10 0.94 -13.35 -10.26
C GLU A 10 1.14 -12.09 -9.41
N ILE A 11 1.25 -12.24 -8.08
CA ILE A 11 1.54 -11.14 -7.17
C ILE A 11 2.91 -10.53 -7.49
N LYS A 12 3.94 -11.35 -7.71
CA LYS A 12 5.27 -10.87 -8.11
C LYS A 12 5.23 -10.10 -9.43
N GLU A 13 4.52 -10.61 -10.43
CA GLU A 13 4.34 -9.94 -11.72
C GLU A 13 3.60 -8.60 -11.58
N ALA A 14 2.55 -8.55 -10.76
CA ALA A 14 1.83 -7.30 -10.48
C ALA A 14 2.74 -6.25 -9.82
N LEU A 15 3.57 -6.66 -8.84
CA LEU A 15 4.50 -5.77 -8.15
C LEU A 15 5.64 -5.28 -9.06
N LYS A 16 6.08 -6.07 -10.05
CA LYS A 16 7.11 -5.67 -11.03
C LYS A 16 6.70 -4.45 -11.85
N LYS A 17 5.40 -4.28 -12.15
CA LYS A 17 4.89 -3.11 -12.90
C LYS A 17 5.23 -1.78 -12.23
N ASN A 18 5.40 -1.77 -10.91
CA ASN A 18 5.78 -0.60 -10.13
C ASN A 18 6.91 -0.93 -9.15
N LYS A 19 7.98 -1.53 -9.66
CA LYS A 19 9.09 -2.10 -8.88
C LYS A 19 9.65 -1.13 -7.83
N ALA A 20 9.89 0.13 -8.19
CA ALA A 20 10.43 1.12 -7.25
C ALA A 20 9.48 1.36 -6.07
N TYR A 21 8.18 1.50 -6.35
CA TYR A 21 7.16 1.72 -5.33
C TYR A 21 7.00 0.49 -4.42
N ALA A 22 6.93 -0.71 -5.00
CA ALA A 22 6.86 -1.96 -4.27
C ALA A 22 8.08 -2.16 -3.35
N GLN A 23 9.29 -1.85 -3.83
CA GLN A 23 10.52 -1.92 -3.02
C GLN A 23 10.52 -0.94 -1.86
N THR A 24 10.02 0.28 -2.05
CA THR A 24 9.90 1.28 -0.98
C THR A 24 8.92 0.85 0.11
N ILE A 25 7.77 0.27 -0.26
CA ILE A 25 6.81 -0.19 0.75
C ILE A 25 7.36 -1.42 1.48
N MET A 26 7.93 -2.39 0.77
CA MET A 26 8.47 -3.61 1.36
C MET A 26 9.73 -3.40 2.24
N SER A 27 10.37 -2.22 2.18
CA SER A 27 11.47 -1.91 3.11
C SER A 27 10.98 -1.62 4.53
N MET A 28 9.67 -1.38 4.71
CA MET A 28 9.09 -1.16 6.02
C MET A 28 8.95 -2.49 6.78
N PRO A 29 9.28 -2.52 8.08
CA PRO A 29 9.17 -3.74 8.87
C PRO A 29 7.72 -4.23 8.91
N GLY A 30 7.53 -5.53 8.67
CA GLY A 30 6.21 -6.17 8.66
C GLY A 30 5.45 -6.07 7.34
N ILE A 31 6.00 -5.45 6.30
CA ILE A 31 5.36 -5.39 4.97
C ILE A 31 6.00 -6.38 3.99
N GLY A 32 5.27 -7.45 3.68
CA GLY A 32 5.61 -8.44 2.65
C GLY A 32 4.95 -8.17 1.30
N MET A 33 5.09 -9.10 0.35
CA MET A 33 4.53 -8.98 -1.01
C MET A 33 3.01 -8.81 -1.02
N ILE A 34 2.28 -9.60 -0.22
CA ILE A 34 0.82 -9.56 -0.17
C ILE A 34 0.33 -8.21 0.37
N THR A 35 0.91 -7.76 1.49
CA THR A 35 0.56 -6.48 2.11
C THR A 35 0.94 -5.30 1.21
N SER A 36 2.09 -5.37 0.54
CA SER A 36 2.52 -4.36 -0.44
C SER A 36 1.54 -4.25 -1.60
N LEU A 37 1.10 -5.40 -2.16
CA LEU A 37 0.09 -5.42 -3.21
C LEU A 37 -1.24 -4.84 -2.70
N ALA A 38 -1.69 -5.22 -1.51
CA ALA A 38 -2.92 -4.68 -0.93
C ALA A 38 -2.87 -3.15 -0.77
N ILE A 39 -1.76 -2.61 -0.27
CA ILE A 39 -1.54 -1.16 -0.14
C ILE A 39 -1.57 -0.49 -1.52
N MET A 40 -0.86 -1.05 -2.50
CA MET A 40 -0.80 -0.54 -3.87
C MET A 40 -2.18 -0.54 -4.54
N SER A 41 -2.95 -1.62 -4.39
CA SER A 41 -4.29 -1.75 -4.96
C SER A 41 -5.30 -0.83 -4.28
N TYR A 42 -5.20 -0.65 -2.95
CA TYR A 42 -6.16 0.15 -2.18
C TYR A 42 -5.89 1.66 -2.27
N MET A 43 -4.64 2.06 -2.12
CA MET A 43 -4.25 3.49 -2.13
C MET A 43 -3.97 4.00 -3.54
N GLY A 44 -3.57 3.13 -4.46
CA GLY A 44 -3.17 3.50 -5.82
C GLY A 44 -1.95 4.42 -5.82
N ASN A 45 -2.00 5.49 -6.60
CA ASN A 45 -0.94 6.49 -6.62
C ASN A 45 -0.96 7.36 -5.35
N CYS A 46 -0.04 7.09 -4.41
CA CYS A 46 0.06 7.86 -3.18
C CYS A 46 0.47 9.32 -3.35
N LYS A 47 0.93 9.77 -4.53
CA LYS A 47 1.12 11.20 -4.82
C LYS A 47 -0.19 11.99 -4.84
N ARG A 48 -1.34 11.32 -4.86
CA ARG A 48 -2.65 11.97 -4.77
C ARG A 48 -2.92 12.58 -3.39
N PHE A 49 -2.18 12.17 -2.36
CA PHE A 49 -2.30 12.69 -1.02
C PHE A 49 -1.28 13.81 -0.80
N SER A 50 -1.74 14.96 -0.31
CA SER A 50 -0.88 16.11 0.02
C SER A 50 -0.04 15.87 1.28
N SER A 51 -0.44 14.93 2.14
CA SER A 51 0.27 14.57 3.35
C SER A 51 -0.01 13.13 3.80
N ALA A 52 0.89 12.59 4.62
CA ALA A 52 0.71 11.28 5.26
C ALA A 52 -0.55 11.22 6.15
N LYS A 53 -0.93 12.35 6.78
CA LYS A 53 -2.18 12.45 7.55
C LYS A 53 -3.40 12.20 6.67
N GLN A 54 -3.45 12.83 5.49
CA GLN A 54 -4.56 12.64 4.55
C GLN A 54 -4.66 11.19 4.07
N ALA A 55 -3.52 10.55 3.83
CA ALA A 55 -3.48 9.12 3.51
C ALA A 55 -4.01 8.26 4.67
N ALA A 56 -3.65 8.56 5.92
CA ALA A 56 -4.12 7.86 7.11
C ALA A 56 -5.64 8.02 7.34
N TYR A 57 -6.20 9.19 7.03
CA TYR A 57 -7.64 9.45 7.06
C TYR A 57 -8.36 8.58 6.03
N TYR A 58 -7.81 8.50 4.81
CA TYR A 58 -8.40 7.73 3.72
C TYR A 58 -8.46 6.23 4.04
N VAL A 59 -7.42 5.67 4.65
CA VAL A 59 -7.39 4.25 5.04
C VAL A 59 -8.13 3.93 6.35
N GLY A 60 -8.76 4.94 6.98
CA GLY A 60 -9.55 4.76 8.20
C GLY A 60 -8.72 4.49 9.47
N LEU A 61 -7.41 4.77 9.45
CA LEU A 61 -6.54 4.56 10.62
C LEU A 61 -6.69 5.65 11.69
N VAL A 62 -7.31 6.79 11.35
CA VAL A 62 -7.51 7.91 12.27
C VAL A 62 -9.00 8.01 12.63
N PRO A 63 -9.39 7.69 13.88
CA PRO A 63 -10.80 7.66 14.28
C PRO A 63 -11.39 9.05 14.52
N ARG A 64 -10.55 10.05 14.80
CA ARG A 64 -10.95 11.45 15.01
C ARG A 64 -9.84 12.36 14.52
N VAL A 65 -10.21 13.38 13.76
CA VAL A 65 -9.32 14.46 13.37
C VAL A 65 -9.71 15.69 14.18
N ASP A 66 -8.75 16.24 14.91
CA ASP A 66 -8.92 17.56 15.53
C ASP A 66 -8.41 18.61 14.56
N ILE A 67 -9.32 19.42 14.03
CA ILE A 67 -9.03 20.51 13.10
C ILE A 67 -9.39 21.78 13.86
N SER A 68 -8.38 22.44 14.42
CA SER A 68 -8.52 23.69 15.16
C SER A 68 -8.71 24.87 14.19
N GLY A 69 -9.75 24.84 13.37
CA GLY A 69 -10.01 25.87 12.34
C GLY A 69 -8.95 25.90 11.23
N ASP A 70 -9.34 26.48 10.09
CA ASP A 70 -8.40 26.99 9.08
C ASP A 70 -7.81 28.32 9.60
#